data_AF-A0A5C6DMP3-F1
#
_entry.id   AF-A0A5C6DMP3-F1
#
_cell.length_a   1.000
_cell.length_b   1.000
_cell.length_c   1.000
_cell.angle_alpha   90.00
_cell.angle_beta   90.00
_cell.angle_gamma   90.00
#
_symmetry.space_group_name_H-M   'P 1'
#
loop_
_entity.id
_entity.type
_entity.pdbx_description
1 polymer ?
#
loop_
_entity_poly.entity_id
_entity_poly.type
_entity_poly.pdbx_seq_one_letter_code
_entity_poly.pdbx_strand_id
1 'polypeptide(L)' 'MNVDLTVKFAIENPTWGYDRITGALSNVGYHITVTTIGNILEAHGIEPAPDRKRTGSWATFMKSHYATEIQEQSV' A
#
# COMPACT_ATOMS: atom_id res chain seq x y z
N MET A 1 8.30 -1.23 -21.94
CA MET A 1 6.91 -1.69 -21.74
C MET A 1 6.68 -1.79 -20.24
N ASN A 2 5.89 -0.89 -19.65
CA ASN A 2 5.60 -0.86 -18.21
C ASN A 2 4.20 -1.42 -17.85
N VAL A 3 3.33 -1.58 -18.86
CA VAL A 3 1.95 -2.05 -18.72
C VAL A 3 1.92 -3.48 -18.17
N ASP A 4 2.65 -4.39 -18.80
CA ASP A 4 2.69 -5.81 -18.41
C ASP A 4 3.16 -5.98 -16.95
N LEU A 5 4.15 -5.19 -16.54
CA LEU A 5 4.69 -5.24 -15.19
C LEU A 5 3.71 -4.66 -14.15
N THR A 6 2.98 -3.61 -14.52
CA THR A 6 1.94 -3.00 -13.68
C THR A 6 0.82 -4.01 -13.43
N VAL A 7 0.33 -4.65 -14.49
CA VAL A 7 -0.71 -5.69 -14.42
C VAL A 7 -0.23 -6.89 -13.61
N LYS A 8 1.00 -7.36 -13.87
CA LYS A 8 1.61 -8.47 -13.12
C LYS A 8 1.69 -8.16 -11.62
N PHE A 9 2.17 -6.98 -11.23
CA PHE A 9 2.28 -6.60 -9.82
C PHE A 9 0.92 -6.52 -9.14
N ALA A 10 -0.11 -6.00 -9.82
CA ALA A 10 -1.46 -5.93 -9.29
C ALA A 10 -2.08 -7.32 -9.09
N ILE A 11 -1.91 -8.23 -10.06
CA ILE A 11 -2.44 -9.60 -9.98
C ILE A 11 -1.71 -10.42 -8.90
N GLU A 12 -0.38 -10.34 -8.85
CA GLU A 12 0.42 -11.08 -7.87
C GLU A 12 0.27 -10.52 -6.45
N ASN A 13 -0.13 -9.24 -6.30
CA ASN A 13 -0.26 -8.56 -5.02
C ASN A 13 -1.62 -7.85 -4.90
N PRO A 14 -2.74 -8.59 -4.77
CA PRO A 14 -4.10 -8.03 -4.80
C PRO A 14 -4.42 -7.07 -3.65
N THR A 15 -3.55 -6.95 -2.64
CA THR A 15 -3.70 -6.01 -1.50
C THR A 15 -2.92 -4.71 -1.71
N TRP A 16 -2.21 -4.56 -2.83
CA TRP A 16 -1.43 -3.37 -3.13
C TRP A 16 -2.28 -2.30 -3.79
N GLY A 17 -2.44 -1.17 -3.10
CA GLY A 17 -2.97 0.05 -3.70
C GLY A 17 -1.98 0.71 -4.66
N TYR A 18 -2.46 1.70 -5.41
CA TYR A 18 -1.70 2.34 -6.49
C TYR A 18 -0.37 2.94 -6.05
N ASP A 19 -0.29 3.51 -4.84
CA ASP A 19 0.96 4.06 -4.31
C ASP A 19 2.04 2.98 -4.11
N ARG A 20 1.63 1.79 -3.66
CA ARG A 20 2.55 0.68 -3.44
C ARG A 20 3.06 0.13 -4.78
N ILE A 21 2.18 0.02 -5.77
CA ILE A 21 2.55 -0.39 -7.14
C ILE A 21 3.50 0.65 -7.75
N THR A 22 3.23 1.94 -7.57
CA THR A 22 4.09 3.05 -8.04
C THR A 22 5.50 2.95 -7.46
N GLY A 23 5.60 2.75 -6.14
CA GLY A 23 6.90 2.59 -5.47
C GLY A 23 7.65 1.34 -5.94
N ALA A 24 6.95 0.22 -6.11
CA ALA A 24 7.56 -1.02 -6.59
C ALA A 24 8.08 -0.90 -8.03
N LEU A 25 7.33 -0.21 -8.90
CA LEU A 25 7.77 0.10 -10.27
C LEU A 25 8.98 1.04 -10.28
N SER A 26 9.01 2.03 -9.38
CA SER A 26 10.15 2.94 -9.25
C SER A 26 11.41 2.20 -8.81
N ASN A 27 11.30 1.20 -7.92
CA ASN A 27 12.44 0.39 -7.47
C ASN A 27 13.08 -0.44 -8.59
N VAL A 28 12.35 -0.71 -9.68
CA VAL A 28 12.84 -1.44 -10.86
C VAL A 28 13.09 -0.52 -12.06
N GLY A 29 13.09 0.80 -11.84
CA GLY A 29 13.48 1.80 -12.84
C GLY A 29 12.33 2.43 -13.65
N TYR A 30 11.07 2.18 -13.29
CA TYR A 30 9.91 2.76 -13.95
C TYR A 30 9.21 3.82 -13.10
N HIS A 31 9.30 5.09 -13.53
CA HIS A 31 8.58 6.19 -12.92
C HIS A 31 7.25 6.42 -13.63
N ILE A 32 6.16 5.97 -13.02
CA ILE A 32 4.81 6.02 -13.60
C ILE A 32 3.91 6.72 -12.60
N THR A 33 3.03 7.59 -13.10
CA THR A 33 2.09 8.28 -12.24
C THR A 33 0.97 7.35 -11.79
N VAL A 34 0.42 7.66 -10.61
CA VAL A 34 -0.70 6.93 -10.01
C VAL A 34 -1.91 6.87 -10.94
N THR A 35 -2.18 7.96 -11.68
CA THR A 35 -3.24 8.04 -12.70
C THR A 35 -3.01 7.07 -13.86
N THR A 36 -1.78 6.96 -14.36
CA THR A 36 -1.44 6.03 -15.44
C THR A 36 -1.62 4.57 -14.99
N ILE A 37 -1.25 4.25 -13.74
CA ILE A 37 -1.52 2.93 -13.16
C ILE A 37 -3.02 2.67 -13.11
N GLY A 38 -3.82 3.62 -12.62
CA GLY A 38 -5.28 3.51 -12.60
C GLY A 38 -5.87 3.22 -13.97
N ASN A 39 -5.49 3.99 -15.00
CA ASN A 39 -5.96 3.79 -16.37
C ASN A 39 -5.55 2.42 -16.93
N ILE A 40 -4.34 1.95 -16.64
CA ILE A 40 -3.87 0.62 -17.04
C ILE A 40 -4.73 -0.46 -16.39
N LEU A 41 -4.92 -0.39 -15.06
CA LEU A 41 -5.67 -1.40 -14.34
C LEU A 41 -7.15 -1.43 -14.77
N GLU A 42 -7.76 -0.26 -14.97
CA GLU A 42 -9.12 -0.12 -15.50
C GLU A 42 -9.25 -0.73 -16.91
N ALA A 43 -8.32 -0.42 -17.82
CA ALA A 43 -8.32 -1.00 -19.17
C ALA A 43 -8.17 -2.53 -19.17
N HIS A 44 -7.57 -3.09 -18.11
CA HIS A 44 -7.42 -4.53 -17.90
C HIS A 44 -8.51 -5.14 -17.00
N GLY A 45 -9.52 -4.37 -16.57
CA GLY A 45 -10.61 -4.84 -15.73
C GLY A 45 -10.19 -5.22 -14.31
N ILE A 46 -9.05 -4.71 -13.83
CA ILE A 46 -8.54 -4.94 -12.49
C ILE A 46 -9.06 -3.84 -11.59
N GLU A 47 -10.00 -4.20 -10.70
CA GLU A 47 -10.51 -3.27 -9.70
C GLU A 47 -9.39 -2.83 -8.75
N PRO A 48 -9.44 -1.58 -8.24
CA PRO A 48 -8.50 -1.12 -7.24
C PRO A 48 -8.47 -2.09 -6.06
N ALA A 49 -7.27 -2.35 -5.53
CA ALA A 49 -7.12 -3.14 -4.32
C ALA A 49 -8.09 -2.62 -3.25
N PRO A 50 -8.82 -3.51 -2.54
CA PRO A 50 -9.85 -3.11 -1.61
C PRO A 50 -9.28 -2.07 -0.66
N ASP A 51 -10.00 -0.94 -0.56
CA ASP A 51 -9.64 0.15 0.34
C ASP A 51 -9.22 -0.46 1.67
N ARG A 52 -7.96 -0.24 2.05
CA ARG A 52 -7.45 -0.75 3.31
C ARG A 52 -8.41 -0.23 4.36
N LYS A 53 -9.13 -1.14 5.03
CA LYS A 53 -9.80 -0.78 6.29
C LYS A 53 -8.74 -0.04 7.08
N ARG A 54 -9.01 1.23 7.38
CA ARG A 54 -8.11 2.14 8.09
C ARG A 54 -8.01 1.62 9.54
N THR A 55 -7.43 0.44 9.74
CA THR A 55 -7.35 -0.23 11.03
C THR A 55 -6.18 0.36 11.75
N GLY A 56 -6.51 1.32 12.61
CA GLY A 56 -5.58 2.06 13.44
C GLY A 56 -5.89 3.54 13.29
N SER A 57 -6.86 4.04 14.06
CA SER A 57 -6.89 5.48 14.30
C SER A 57 -5.56 5.86 14.98
N TRP A 58 -5.16 7.13 14.88
CA TRP A 58 -4.00 7.65 15.64
C TRP A 58 -4.07 7.25 17.12
N ALA A 59 -5.27 7.18 17.69
CA ALA A 59 -5.49 6.70 19.05
C ALA A 59 -5.08 5.23 19.28
N THR A 60 -5.30 4.34 18.30
CA THR A 60 -4.85 2.93 18.38
C THR A 60 -3.32 2.85 18.33
N PHE A 61 -2.67 3.62 17.45
CA PHE A 61 -1.21 3.69 17.35
C PHE A 61 -0.57 4.24 18.63
N MET A 62 -1.16 5.30 19.20
CA MET A 62 -0.70 5.87 20.47
C MET A 62 -0.87 4.87 21.62
N LYS A 63 -2.01 4.18 21.73
CA LYS A 63 -2.22 3.17 22.80
C LYS A 63 -1.21 2.03 22.78
N SER A 64 -0.82 1.53 21.60
CA SER A 64 0.23 0.50 21.51
C SER A 64 1.61 1.03 21.93
N HIS A 65 1.88 2.32 21.74
CA HIS A 65 3.17 2.90 22.06
C HIS A 65 3.30 3.37 23.53
N TYR A 66 2.23 3.92 24.14
CA TYR A 66 2.24 4.37 25.54
C TYR A 66 1.92 3.27 26.57
N ALA A 67 1.36 2.13 26.15
CA ALA A 67 1.14 1.00 27.06
C ALA A 67 2.44 0.33 27.53
N THR A 68 3.61 0.73 26.99
CA THR A 68 4.92 0.18 27.38
C THR A 68 5.59 0.99 28.51
N GLU A 69 5.01 2.10 28.97
CA GLU A 69 5.70 3.05 29.87
C GLU A 69 5.19 3.05 31.32
N ILE A 70 4.45 2.02 31.78
CA ILE A 70 4.01 1.91 33.18
C ILE A 70 4.23 0.49 33.73
N GLN A 71 5.42 -0.07 33.56
CA GLN A 71 5.82 -1.25 34.34
C GLN A 71 7.34 -1.42 34.51
N GLU A 72 8.05 -0.34 34.82
CA GLU A 72 9.46 -0.42 35.22
C GLU A 72 9.87 0.66 36.25
N GLN A 73 8.93 1.07 37.12
CA GLN A 73 9.18 1.98 38.24
C GLN A 73 8.43 1.51 39.51
N SER A 74 8.61 0.23 39.88
CA SER A 74 8.41 -0.26 41.26
C SER A 74 8.82 -1.73 41.33
N VAL A 75 10.12 -1.99 41.52
CA VAL A 75 10.68 -2.82 42.60
C VAL A 75 12.07 -2.27 42.91
#